data_AF-A0A7X7LMY4-F1
#
_entry.id   AF-A0A7X7LMY4-F1
#
_cell.length_a   1.000
_cell.length_b   1.000
_cell.length_c   1.000
_cell.angle_alpha   90.00
_cell.angle_beta   90.00
_cell.angle_gamma   90.00
#
_symmetry.space_group_name_H-M   'P 1'
#
loop_
_entity.id
_entity.type
_entity.pdbx_description
1 polymer ?
#
loop_
_entity_poly.entity_id
_entity_poly.type
_entity_poly.pdbx_seq_one_letter_code
_entity_poly.pdbx_strand_id
1 'polypeptide(L)'
;MALIEKVSPGSIGEQAGITAGDRLLSINDLPVDDMLDYQFLTSDMEFTLLIEKADGDQWEIEIEKDFDEDLGLQFEGFVFDRMKRCRNKCVFCFIDQLPGNMRSTLYTKDDDYRYSFWYGNFITLTNLSESDWQKIITMRL
;
A
#
# COMPACT_ATOMS: atom_id res chain seq x y z
N MET A 1 -6.71 1.79 -4.79
CA MET A 1 -7.01 0.50 -5.45
C MET A 1 -5.71 -0.12 -5.87
N ALA A 2 -5.44 -1.35 -5.44
CA ALA A 2 -4.16 -2.03 -5.63
C ALA A 2 -4.06 -2.59 -7.05
N LEU A 3 -3.53 -1.78 -7.99
CA LEU A 3 -3.33 -2.21 -9.38
C LEU A 3 -2.10 -3.11 -9.46
N ILE A 4 -2.29 -4.31 -10.00
CA ILE A 4 -1.21 -5.28 -10.22
C ILE A 4 -0.48 -4.89 -11.51
N GLU A 5 0.74 -4.40 -11.37
CA GLU A 5 1.60 -4.00 -12.49
C GLU A 5 2.25 -5.23 -13.14
N LYS A 6 2.63 -6.22 -12.34
CA LYS A 6 3.32 -7.41 -12.82
C LYS A 6 3.03 -8.62 -11.95
N VAL A 7 3.00 -9.78 -12.58
CA VAL A 7 2.94 -11.10 -11.92
C VAL A 7 4.20 -11.87 -12.30
N SER A 8 4.83 -12.50 -11.31
CA SER A 8 6.08 -13.23 -11.50
C SER A 8 5.81 -14.59 -12.17
N PRO A 9 6.57 -14.99 -13.21
CA PRO A 9 6.38 -16.29 -13.84
C PRO A 9 6.59 -17.45 -12.86
N GLY A 10 5.73 -18.45 -12.90
CA GLY A 10 5.72 -19.61 -12.01
C GLY A 10 5.19 -19.35 -10.60
N SER A 11 4.83 -18.11 -10.26
CA SER A 11 4.31 -17.75 -8.94
C SER A 11 2.89 -18.26 -8.69
N ILE A 12 2.48 -18.28 -7.41
CA ILE A 12 1.10 -18.58 -7.02
C ILE A 12 0.11 -17.66 -7.75
N GLY A 13 0.42 -16.36 -7.87
CA GLY A 13 -0.44 -15.42 -8.58
C GLY A 13 -0.67 -15.79 -10.04
N GLU A 14 0.38 -16.24 -10.75
CA GLU A 14 0.23 -16.70 -12.14
C GLU A 14 -0.60 -17.98 -12.22
N GLN A 15 -0.36 -18.93 -11.33
CA GLN A 15 -1.10 -20.21 -11.26
C GLN A 15 -2.59 -19.99 -10.93
N ALA A 16 -2.88 -18.98 -10.11
CA ALA A 16 -4.23 -18.52 -9.77
C ALA A 16 -4.91 -17.75 -10.93
N GLY A 17 -4.24 -17.54 -12.06
CA GLY A 17 -4.79 -16.81 -13.20
C GLY A 17 -4.83 -15.30 -13.03
N ILE A 18 -4.08 -14.76 -12.06
CA ILE A 18 -3.90 -13.31 -11.87
C ILE A 18 -2.93 -12.80 -12.94
N THR A 19 -3.26 -11.65 -13.50
CA THR A 19 -2.54 -11.04 -14.62
C THR A 19 -2.31 -9.55 -14.38
N ALA A 20 -1.30 -8.98 -15.04
CA ALA A 20 -1.06 -7.55 -14.99
C ALA A 20 -2.30 -6.78 -15.51
N GLY A 21 -2.70 -5.73 -14.80
CA GLY A 21 -3.92 -4.96 -15.07
C GLY A 21 -5.10 -5.33 -14.18
N ASP A 22 -5.06 -6.48 -13.51
CA ASP A 22 -6.04 -6.84 -12.48
C ASP A 22 -5.88 -5.95 -11.23
N ARG A 23 -6.92 -5.89 -10.42
CA ARG A 23 -6.97 -5.08 -9.18
C ARG A 23 -7.26 -5.97 -7.99
N LEU A 24 -6.40 -5.92 -6.98
CA LEU A 24 -6.69 -6.52 -5.68
C LEU A 24 -7.62 -5.58 -4.90
N LEU A 25 -8.79 -6.07 -4.52
CA LEU A 25 -9.81 -5.32 -3.78
C LEU A 25 -9.70 -5.56 -2.27
N SER A 26 -9.65 -6.83 -1.87
CA SER A 26 -9.59 -7.24 -0.46
C SER A 26 -8.89 -8.59 -0.28
N ILE A 27 -8.44 -8.83 0.94
CA ILE A 27 -7.95 -10.12 1.43
C ILE A 27 -8.76 -10.46 2.69
N ASN A 28 -9.40 -11.63 2.75
CA ASN A 28 -10.30 -12.04 3.84
C ASN A 28 -11.37 -10.96 4.14
N ASP A 29 -12.02 -10.43 3.10
CA ASP A 29 -12.99 -9.32 3.16
C ASP A 29 -12.46 -7.99 3.72
N LEU A 30 -11.16 -7.89 4.01
CA LEU A 30 -10.52 -6.66 4.48
C LEU A 30 -9.89 -5.90 3.30
N PRO A 31 -10.19 -4.60 3.15
CA PRO A 31 -9.65 -3.80 2.06
C PRO A 31 -8.12 -3.70 2.15
N VAL A 32 -7.47 -3.62 1.00
CA VAL A 32 -6.02 -3.42 0.89
C VAL A 32 -5.74 -2.01 0.40
N ASP A 33 -5.34 -1.11 1.30
CA ASP A 33 -5.10 0.30 0.99
C ASP A 33 -3.63 0.61 0.66
N ASP A 34 -2.72 -0.25 1.10
CA ASP A 34 -1.28 -0.14 0.85
C ASP A 34 -0.55 -1.47 1.01
N MET A 35 0.76 -1.46 0.76
CA MET A 35 1.61 -2.62 0.87
C MET A 35 1.72 -3.17 2.31
N LEU A 36 1.46 -2.37 3.35
CA LEU A 36 1.45 -2.88 4.72
C LEU A 36 0.25 -3.78 4.96
N ASP A 37 -0.94 -3.39 4.46
CA ASP A 37 -2.12 -4.26 4.49
C ASP A 37 -1.85 -5.55 3.72
N TYR A 38 -1.28 -5.43 2.52
CA TYR A 38 -0.94 -6.59 1.70
C TYR A 38 -0.04 -7.55 2.47
N GLN A 39 1.12 -7.09 2.96
CA GLN A 39 2.07 -7.92 3.70
C GLN A 39 1.48 -8.51 4.98
N PHE A 40 0.66 -7.73 5.69
CA PHE A 40 0.02 -8.17 6.93
C PHE A 40 -1.05 -9.23 6.69
N LEU A 41 -1.87 -9.07 5.65
CA LEU A 41 -2.98 -9.98 5.35
C LEU A 41 -2.54 -11.24 4.59
N THR A 42 -1.41 -11.19 3.86
CA THR A 42 -0.81 -12.37 3.21
C THR A 42 0.19 -13.11 4.10
N SER A 43 0.35 -12.73 5.37
CA SER A 43 1.28 -13.42 6.28
C SER A 43 0.76 -14.79 6.73
N ASP A 44 -0.56 -14.98 6.68
CA ASP A 44 -1.20 -16.27 6.95
C ASP A 44 -0.97 -17.24 5.78
N MET A 45 -1.03 -18.54 6.06
CA MET A 45 -0.85 -19.59 5.04
C MET A 45 -2.13 -19.82 4.23
N GLU A 46 -3.29 -19.47 4.77
CA GLU A 46 -4.60 -19.64 4.15
C GLU A 46 -5.36 -18.30 4.18
N PHE A 47 -5.76 -17.80 3.02
CA PHE A 47 -6.57 -16.59 2.89
C PHE A 47 -7.27 -16.52 1.55
N THR A 48 -8.27 -15.64 1.45
CA THR A 48 -9.06 -15.45 0.22
C THR A 48 -8.80 -14.07 -0.38
N LEU A 49 -8.43 -14.03 -1.65
CA LEU A 49 -8.27 -12.81 -2.44
C LEU A 49 -9.57 -12.48 -3.17
N LEU A 50 -9.94 -11.21 -3.18
CA LEU A 50 -10.94 -10.67 -4.11
C LEU A 50 -10.24 -9.84 -5.18
N ILE A 51 -10.25 -10.34 -6.42
CA ILE A 51 -9.60 -9.72 -7.57
C ILE A 51 -10.67 -9.21 -8.55
N GLU A 52 -10.58 -7.95 -8.96
CA GLU A 52 -11.31 -7.42 -10.10
C GLU A 52 -10.45 -7.54 -11.37
N LYS A 53 -10.97 -8.28 -12.34
CA LYS A 53 -10.36 -8.49 -13.66
C LYS A 53 -10.51 -7.25 -14.53
N ALA A 54 -9.70 -7.15 -15.58
CA ALA A 54 -9.71 -6.00 -16.49
C ALA A 54 -11.05 -5.77 -17.23
N ASP A 55 -11.90 -6.80 -17.35
CA ASP A 55 -13.24 -6.73 -17.91
C ASP A 55 -14.32 -6.33 -16.88
N GLY A 56 -13.96 -6.22 -15.60
CA GLY A 56 -14.84 -5.85 -14.49
C GLY A 56 -15.41 -7.04 -13.72
N ASP A 57 -15.11 -8.29 -14.12
CA ASP A 57 -15.53 -9.46 -13.36
C ASP A 57 -14.74 -9.55 -12.04
N GLN A 58 -15.42 -9.97 -10.98
CA GLN A 58 -14.80 -10.17 -9.67
C GLN A 58 -14.61 -11.66 -9.40
N TRP A 59 -13.38 -12.03 -9.09
CA TRP A 59 -12.97 -13.40 -8.81
C TRP A 59 -12.56 -13.50 -7.35
N GLU A 60 -13.11 -14.50 -6.68
CA GLU A 60 -12.71 -14.90 -5.34
C GLU A 60 -11.76 -16.10 -5.46
N ILE A 61 -10.55 -15.96 -4.92
CA ILE A 61 -9.47 -16.91 -5.09
C ILE A 61 -8.97 -17.31 -3.71
N GLU A 62 -9.21 -18.55 -3.33
CA GLU A 62 -8.61 -19.16 -2.14
C GLU A 62 -7.13 -19.45 -2.40
N ILE A 63 -6.28 -19.04 -1.47
CA ILE A 63 -4.84 -19.25 -1.51
C ILE A 63 -4.45 -20.11 -0.30
N GLU A 64 -3.68 -21.16 -0.58
CA GLU A 64 -2.95 -21.96 0.40
C GLU A 64 -1.47 -21.94 0.00
N LYS A 65 -0.58 -21.53 0.90
CA LYS A 65 0.85 -21.35 0.61
C LYS A 65 1.72 -21.70 1.81
N ASP A 66 3.00 -21.96 1.54
CA ASP A 66 3.99 -22.06 2.62
C ASP A 66 4.27 -20.68 3.26
N PHE A 67 4.75 -20.69 4.50
CA PHE A 67 4.95 -19.46 5.29
C PHE A 67 5.88 -18.44 4.60
N ASP A 68 6.94 -18.90 3.94
CA ASP A 68 7.93 -18.09 3.24
C ASP A 68 7.67 -17.92 1.74
N GLU A 69 6.56 -18.46 1.24
CA GLU A 69 6.21 -18.37 -0.18
C GLU A 69 5.50 -17.04 -0.50
N ASP A 70 5.90 -16.39 -1.60
CA ASP A 70 5.36 -15.11 -2.08
C ASP A 70 4.38 -15.33 -3.24
N LEU A 71 3.33 -14.52 -3.32
CA LEU A 71 2.33 -14.60 -4.40
C LEU A 71 2.87 -14.19 -5.77
N GLY A 72 4.02 -13.53 -5.82
CA GLY A 72 4.65 -13.01 -7.02
C GLY A 72 3.97 -11.77 -7.58
N LEU A 73 3.10 -11.11 -6.81
CA LEU A 73 2.36 -9.91 -7.23
C LEU A 73 3.18 -8.65 -6.98
N GLN A 74 3.31 -7.81 -7.99
CA GLN A 74 3.96 -6.50 -7.93
C GLN A 74 2.94 -5.42 -8.26
N PHE A 75 2.86 -4.40 -7.42
CA PHE A 75 1.92 -3.30 -7.54
C PHE A 75 2.62 -2.02 -8.01
N GLU A 76 1.86 -1.13 -8.67
CA GLU A 76 2.37 0.13 -9.24
C GLU A 76 3.00 1.08 -8.19
N GLY A 77 2.58 0.97 -6.93
CA GLY A 77 3.04 1.85 -5.86
C GLY A 77 3.01 1.19 -4.48
N PHE A 78 3.60 1.88 -3.50
CA PHE A 78 3.60 1.42 -2.11
C PHE A 78 2.27 1.70 -1.39
N VAL A 79 1.65 2.83 -1.71
CA VAL A 79 0.29 3.18 -1.28
C VAL A 79 -0.63 3.13 -2.48
N PHE A 80 -1.84 2.62 -2.29
CA PHE A 80 -2.81 2.47 -3.38
C PHE A 80 -3.82 3.62 -3.44
N ASP A 81 -3.63 4.61 -2.57
CA ASP A 81 -4.35 5.87 -2.53
C ASP A 81 -3.38 7.04 -2.81
N ARG A 82 -3.45 8.13 -2.04
CA ARG A 82 -2.50 9.24 -2.12
C ARG A 82 -1.65 9.30 -0.87
N MET A 83 -0.37 9.62 -1.05
CA MET A 83 0.54 9.96 0.06
C MET A 83 -0.10 11.01 0.97
N LYS A 84 -0.11 10.72 2.27
CA LYS A 84 -0.52 11.65 3.32
C LYS A 84 0.53 12.75 3.45
N ARG A 85 0.07 14.01 3.55
CA ARG A 85 0.94 15.19 3.54
C ARG A 85 0.88 15.92 4.86
N CYS A 86 2.01 16.51 5.23
CA CYS A 86 2.09 17.41 6.38
C CYS A 86 1.21 18.64 6.14
N ARG A 87 0.28 18.92 7.07
CA ARG A 87 -0.56 20.14 7.05
C ARG A 87 -0.08 21.20 8.04
N ASN A 88 1.01 20.93 8.75
CA ASN A 88 1.58 21.85 9.71
C ASN A 88 2.14 23.11 9.01
N LYS A 89 1.91 24.27 9.62
CA LYS A 89 2.41 25.58 9.16
C LYS A 89 3.52 26.09 10.07
N CYS A 90 4.54 25.27 10.26
CA CYS A 90 5.66 25.59 11.14
C CYS A 90 6.45 26.78 10.58
N VAL A 91 6.77 27.76 11.43
CA VAL A 91 7.60 28.92 11.06
C VAL A 91 8.98 28.51 10.52
N PHE A 92 9.46 27.33 10.92
CA PHE A 92 10.75 26.74 10.55
C PHE A 92 10.64 25.69 9.43
N CYS A 93 9.53 25.61 8.69
CA CYS A 93 9.37 24.59 7.64
C CYS A 93 10.29 24.88 6.44
N PHE A 94 11.31 24.04 6.24
CA PHE A 94 12.25 24.17 5.12
C PHE A 94 11.58 24.14 3.74
N ILE A 95 10.52 23.32 3.59
CA ILE A 95 9.78 23.21 2.34
C ILE A 95 9.03 24.51 2.00
N ASP A 96 8.45 25.18 3.00
CA ASP A 96 7.79 26.49 2.80
C ASP A 96 8.79 27.62 2.50
N GLN A 97 10.05 27.43 2.88
CA GLN A 97 11.13 28.40 2.64
C GLN A 97 11.84 28.19 1.30
N LEU A 98 11.45 27.18 0.51
CA LEU A 98 12.02 26.97 -0.83
C LEU A 98 11.64 28.13 -1.77
N PRO A 99 12.59 28.63 -2.60
CA PRO A 99 12.30 29.55 -3.70
C PRO A 99 11.17 29.06 -4.60
N GLY A 100 10.43 29.97 -5.23
CA GLY A 100 9.41 29.63 -6.23
C GLY A 100 10.00 29.05 -7.52
N ASN A 101 9.16 28.41 -8.34
CA ASN A 101 9.49 27.84 -9.66
C ASN A 101 10.54 26.72 -9.68
N MET A 102 10.73 26.03 -8.55
CA MET A 102 11.48 24.78 -8.52
C MET A 102 10.63 23.60 -9.04
N ARG A 103 11.26 22.43 -9.15
CA ARG A 103 10.54 21.18 -9.46
C ARG A 103 9.39 20.97 -8.48
N SER A 104 8.19 20.71 -9.00
CA SER A 104 6.96 20.57 -8.21
C SER A 104 7.07 19.57 -7.05
N THR A 105 7.82 18.48 -7.26
CA THR A 105 8.05 17.43 -6.26
C THR A 105 8.79 17.92 -5.01
N LEU A 106 9.59 18.98 -5.12
CA LEU A 106 10.32 19.56 -3.98
C LEU A 106 9.40 20.27 -2.98
N TYR A 107 8.20 20.66 -3.40
CA TYR A 107 7.22 21.31 -2.52
C TYR A 107 6.30 20.31 -1.80
N THR A 108 6.49 19.00 -2.00
CA THR A 108 5.72 17.97 -1.29
C THR A 108 6.24 17.85 0.13
N LYS A 109 5.36 18.05 1.12
CA LYS A 109 5.67 17.78 2.52
C LYS A 109 5.18 16.37 2.87
N ASP A 110 6.10 15.42 2.91
CA ASP A 110 5.83 14.07 3.40
C ASP A 110 5.51 14.10 4.91
N ASP A 111 4.52 13.32 5.31
CA ASP A 111 4.19 13.01 6.70
C ASP A 111 3.42 11.67 6.78
N ASP A 112 3.68 10.76 5.83
CA ASP A 112 2.95 9.51 5.71
C ASP A 112 3.62 8.41 6.53
N TYR A 113 2.92 7.91 7.55
CA TYR A 113 3.45 6.86 8.43
C TYR A 113 3.73 5.53 7.72
N ARG A 114 3.06 5.28 6.59
CA ARG A 114 3.28 4.05 5.82
C ARG A 114 4.66 4.07 5.18
N TYR A 115 5.01 5.20 4.55
CA TYR A 115 6.35 5.44 4.02
C TYR A 115 7.40 5.56 5.13
N SER A 116 7.05 6.18 6.27
CA SER A 116 7.90 6.25 7.45
C SER A 116 8.33 4.86 7.94
N PHE A 117 7.37 3.95 8.11
CA PHE A 117 7.63 2.58 8.53
C PHE A 117 8.52 1.84 7.52
N TRP A 118 8.21 1.96 6.23
CA TRP A 118 8.91 1.20 5.19
C TRP A 118 10.32 1.71 4.87
N TYR A 119 10.52 3.02 4.82
CA TYR A 119 11.78 3.65 4.40
C TYR A 119 12.57 4.29 5.55
N GLY A 120 12.01 4.35 6.77
CA GLY A 120 12.68 4.93 7.94
C GLY A 120 12.68 6.46 7.98
N ASN A 121 11.74 7.11 7.31
CA ASN A 121 11.59 8.58 7.38
C ASN A 121 10.98 9.01 8.72
N PHE A 122 11.29 10.21 9.19
CA PHE A 122 10.64 10.78 10.37
C PHE A 122 9.38 11.55 10.00
N ILE A 123 8.34 11.40 10.82
CA ILE A 123 7.06 12.09 10.70
C ILE A 123 6.71 12.83 11.99
N THR A 124 5.77 13.76 11.89
CA THR A 124 5.35 14.60 13.03
C THR A 124 4.31 13.93 13.92
N LEU A 125 3.62 12.89 13.43
CA LEU A 125 2.47 12.22 14.06
C LEU A 125 1.24 13.12 14.32
N THR A 126 1.33 14.43 14.07
CA THR A 126 0.24 15.38 14.33
C THR A 126 -0.84 15.38 13.25
N ASN A 127 -0.59 14.75 12.11
CA ASN A 127 -1.54 14.68 10.98
C ASN A 127 -2.30 13.35 10.89
N LEU A 128 -2.09 12.42 11.83
CA LEU A 128 -2.74 11.11 11.85
C LEU A 128 -4.23 11.23 12.16
N SER A 129 -5.04 10.48 11.43
CA SER A 129 -6.46 10.28 11.73
C SER A 129 -6.66 9.16 12.75
N GLU A 130 -7.88 9.01 13.28
CA GLU A 130 -8.20 7.92 14.22
C GLU A 130 -8.02 6.53 13.58
N SER A 131 -8.38 6.37 12.31
CA SER A 131 -8.14 5.12 11.57
C SER A 131 -6.65 4.84 11.38
N ASP A 132 -5.82 5.88 11.19
CA ASP A 132 -4.37 5.72 11.09
C ASP A 132 -3.79 5.21 12.41
N TRP A 133 -4.21 5.80 13.54
CA TRP A 133 -3.83 5.32 14.87
C TRP A 133 -4.25 3.88 15.10
N GLN A 134 -5.48 3.53 14.73
CA GLN A 134 -5.97 2.16 14.87
C GLN A 134 -5.12 1.18 14.07
N LYS A 135 -4.77 1.51 12.82
CA LYS A 135 -3.90 0.67 11.98
C LYS A 135 -2.51 0.49 12.59
N ILE A 136 -1.86 1.58 13.02
CA ILE A 136 -0.55 1.55 13.71
C ILE A 136 -0.59 0.64 14.93
N ILE A 137 -1.63 0.76 15.77
CA ILE A 137 -1.77 -0.04 17.00
C ILE A 137 -2.03 -1.51 16.67
N THR A 138 -2.97 -1.80 15.75
CA THR A 138 -3.34 -3.16 15.36
C THR A 138 -2.14 -3.91 14.79
N MET A 139 -1.39 -3.28 13.89
CA MET A 139 -0.25 -3.88 13.20
C MET A 139 1.06 -3.78 13.98
N ARG A 140 1.10 -3.00 15.07
CA ARG A 140 2.31 -2.73 15.88
C ARG A 140 3.46 -2.16 15.05
N LEU A 141 3.14 -1.14 14.24
CA LEU A 141 4.10 -0.41 13.41
C LEU A 141 5.03 0.47 14.24
#